data_AF-B5JPI3-F1
#
_entry.id   AF-B5JPI3-F1
#
_cell.length_a   1.000
_cell.length_b   1.000
_cell.length_c   1.000
_cell.angle_alpha   90.00
_cell.angle_beta   90.00
_cell.angle_gamma   90.00
#
_symmetry.space_group_name_H-M   'P 1'
#
loop_
_entity.id
_entity.type
_entity.pdbx_description
1 polymer ?
#
loop_
_entity_poly.entity_id
_entity_poly.type
_entity_poly.pdbx_seq_one_letter_code
_entity_poly.pdbx_strand_id
1 'polypeptide(L)'
;MKINWINAIVAGILGTILFDISGFLMTGSWWDIPGLIGQKLGFGLLGGLPVHYGNGIALAVIYAALRPSLFGPEWFRAFAYTTAQTVLIVWFFMLPLLGAGIAGWDLNKALPVITLVRHYAYMVPLALMLNPQSQFYSLFGKQPSEQQPC
;
A
#
# COMPACT_ATOMS: atom_id res chain seq x y z
N MET A 1 -5.89 3.17 21.49
CA MET A 1 -5.11 2.12 20.78
C MET A 1 -3.72 2.66 20.47
N LYS A 2 -2.67 1.82 20.47
CA LYS A 2 -1.29 2.26 20.20
C LYS A 2 -0.79 1.65 18.89
N ILE A 3 -0.26 2.49 18.00
CA ILE A 3 0.39 2.03 16.76
C ILE A 3 1.71 1.36 17.11
N ASN A 4 1.96 0.17 16.57
CA ASN A 4 3.31 -0.39 16.53
C ASN A 4 4.07 0.27 15.38
N TRP A 5 4.79 1.34 15.70
CA TRP A 5 5.51 2.17 14.73
C TRP A 5 6.54 1.39 13.94
N ILE A 6 7.27 0.48 14.59
CA ILE A 6 8.31 -0.33 13.93
C ILE A 6 7.66 -1.20 12.87
N ASN A 7 6.61 -1.96 13.22
CA ASN A 7 5.92 -2.79 12.25
C ASN A 7 5.33 -1.96 11.11
N ALA A 8 4.76 -0.78 11.40
CA ALA A 8 4.16 0.08 10.39
C ALA A 8 5.20 0.61 9.39
N ILE A 9 6.36 1.06 9.89
CA ILE A 9 7.48 1.52 9.05
C ILE A 9 7.99 0.38 8.19
N VAL A 10 8.25 -0.80 8.78
CA VAL A 10 8.78 -1.96 8.03
C VAL A 10 7.76 -2.43 6.99
N ALA A 11 6.47 -2.50 7.33
CA ALA A 11 5.42 -2.87 6.39
C ALA A 11 5.33 -1.88 5.22
N GLY A 12 5.46 -0.58 5.49
CA GLY A 12 5.49 0.46 4.45
C GLY A 12 6.68 0.34 3.51
N ILE A 13 7.88 0.10 4.05
CA ILE A 13 9.09 -0.12 3.23
C ILE A 13 8.95 -1.39 2.38
N LEU A 14 8.61 -2.53 2.98
CA LEU A 14 8.44 -3.79 2.26
C LEU A 14 7.34 -3.71 1.22
N GLY A 15 6.22 -3.04 1.55
CA GLY A 15 5.13 -2.82 0.60
C GLY A 15 5.59 -2.01 -0.59
N THR A 16 6.40 -0.96 -0.37
CA THR A 16 6.95 -0.11 -1.44
C THR A 16 7.93 -0.89 -2.32
N ILE A 17 8.75 -1.77 -1.74
CA ILE A 17 9.62 -2.66 -2.51
C ILE A 17 8.80 -3.60 -3.39
N LEU A 18 7.73 -4.22 -2.86
CA LEU A 18 6.85 -5.09 -3.65
C LEU A 18 6.09 -4.31 -4.74
N PHE A 19 5.71 -3.07 -4.46
CA PHE A 19 5.16 -2.15 -5.45
C PHE A 19 6.15 -1.91 -6.60
N ASP A 20 7.42 -1.64 -6.29
CA ASP A 20 8.45 -1.38 -7.32
C ASP A 20 8.80 -2.66 -8.11
N ILE A 21 8.87 -3.82 -7.44
CA ILE A 21 9.09 -5.13 -8.10
C ILE A 21 7.94 -5.44 -9.06
N SER A 22 6.70 -5.37 -8.60
CA SER A 22 5.54 -5.59 -9.48
C SER A 22 5.52 -4.58 -10.62
N GLY A 23 5.92 -3.35 -10.36
CA GLY A 23 6.08 -2.34 -11.38
C GLY A 23 7.09 -2.69 -12.46
N PHE A 24 8.30 -3.06 -12.04
CA PHE A 24 9.36 -3.47 -12.93
C PHE A 24 8.98 -4.69 -13.77
N LEU A 25 8.33 -5.70 -13.17
CA LEU A 25 7.87 -6.88 -13.89
C LEU A 25 6.82 -6.55 -14.97
N MET A 26 6.02 -5.50 -14.78
CA MET A 26 4.97 -5.10 -15.71
C MET A 26 5.42 -4.08 -16.77
N THR A 27 6.35 -3.18 -16.42
CA THR A 27 6.75 -2.05 -17.29
C THR A 27 8.19 -2.13 -17.78
N GLY A 28 9.00 -3.04 -17.24
CA GLY A 28 10.43 -3.15 -17.56
C GLY A 28 11.29 -2.02 -17.01
N SER A 29 10.74 -1.12 -16.20
CA SER A 29 11.43 0.07 -15.68
C SER A 29 11.53 0.04 -14.16
N TRP A 30 12.76 -0.05 -13.66
CA TRP A 30 13.03 -0.01 -12.22
C TRP A 30 12.93 1.42 -11.73
N TRP A 31 12.24 1.63 -10.61
CA TRP A 31 12.02 2.95 -9.99
C TRP A 31 11.41 4.00 -10.94
N ASP A 32 10.49 3.59 -11.79
CA ASP A 32 9.74 4.51 -12.64
C ASP A 32 8.96 5.56 -11.83
N ILE A 33 8.31 5.17 -10.73
CA ILE A 33 7.55 6.10 -9.87
C ILE A 33 8.46 7.06 -9.09
N PRO A 34 9.51 6.61 -8.36
CA PRO A 34 10.50 7.53 -7.80
C PRO A 34 11.10 8.48 -8.86
N GLY A 35 11.42 7.98 -10.05
CA GLY A 35 11.91 8.80 -11.15
C GLY A 35 10.91 9.89 -11.57
N LEU A 36 9.64 9.51 -11.76
CA LEU A 36 8.56 10.43 -12.11
C LEU A 36 8.32 11.48 -11.03
N ILE A 37 8.26 11.07 -9.76
CA ILE A 37 8.12 11.99 -8.62
C ILE A 37 9.30 12.95 -8.58
N GLY A 38 10.52 12.43 -8.70
CA GLY A 38 11.75 13.21 -8.70
C GLY A 38 11.80 14.25 -9.81
N GLN A 39 11.35 13.89 -11.01
CA GLN A 39 11.24 14.80 -12.15
C GLN A 39 10.21 15.91 -11.88
N LYS A 40 9.04 15.55 -11.32
CA LYS A 40 7.98 16.52 -11.00
C LYS A 40 8.36 17.47 -9.87
N LEU A 41 9.18 17.04 -8.92
CA LEU A 41 9.67 17.87 -7.82
C LEU A 41 10.97 18.63 -8.15
N GLY A 42 11.62 18.35 -9.29
CA GLY A 42 12.86 19.00 -9.71
C GLY A 42 14.14 18.51 -8.99
N PHE A 43 14.04 17.47 -8.16
CA PHE A 43 15.17 16.92 -7.40
C PHE A 43 15.79 15.67 -8.05
N GLY A 44 15.21 15.19 -9.16
CA GLY A 44 15.59 13.93 -9.79
C GLY A 44 15.36 12.73 -8.86
N LEU A 45 15.93 11.58 -9.23
CA LEU A 45 15.71 10.32 -8.53
C LEU A 45 16.09 10.38 -7.04
N LEU A 46 17.13 11.15 -6.68
CA LEU A 46 17.59 11.30 -5.30
C LEU A 46 16.54 11.93 -4.38
N GLY A 47 15.72 12.86 -4.88
CA GLY A 47 14.59 13.40 -4.12
C GLY A 47 13.32 12.57 -4.27
N GLY A 48 13.14 11.88 -5.40
CA GLY A 48 11.98 11.02 -5.65
C GLY A 48 11.93 9.78 -4.77
N LEU A 49 13.06 9.14 -4.50
CA LEU A 49 13.17 7.95 -3.63
C LEU A 49 12.65 8.19 -2.20
N PRO A 50 13.15 9.18 -1.43
CA PRO A 50 12.67 9.41 -0.07
C PRO A 50 11.19 9.82 -0.03
N VAL A 51 10.69 10.51 -1.06
CA VAL A 51 9.26 10.86 -1.15
C VAL A 51 8.42 9.61 -1.41
N HIS A 52 8.83 8.73 -2.32
CA HIS A 52 8.12 7.48 -2.63
C HIS A 52 8.06 6.54 -1.42
N TYR A 53 9.21 6.24 -0.82
CA TYR A 53 9.30 5.38 0.36
C TYR A 53 8.66 6.03 1.60
N GLY A 54 8.82 7.34 1.76
CA GLY A 54 8.15 8.10 2.82
C GLY A 54 6.62 8.04 2.69
N ASN A 55 6.08 8.16 1.48
CA ASN A 55 4.66 7.98 1.21
C ASN A 55 4.20 6.55 1.55
N GLY A 56 4.97 5.54 1.15
CA GLY A 56 4.71 4.14 1.51
C GLY A 56 4.67 3.89 3.03
N ILE A 57 5.57 4.51 3.79
CA ILE A 57 5.55 4.47 5.26
C ILE A 57 4.33 5.20 5.82
N ALA A 58 4.03 6.41 5.34
CA ALA A 58 2.92 7.21 5.82
C ALA A 58 1.58 6.48 5.64
N LEU A 59 1.37 5.86 4.49
CA LEU A 59 0.18 5.05 4.20
C LEU A 59 0.06 3.84 5.14
N ALA A 60 1.17 3.13 5.40
CA ALA A 60 1.15 1.99 6.33
C ALA A 60 0.81 2.44 7.77
N VAL A 61 1.30 3.60 8.20
CA VAL A 61 0.94 4.21 9.49
C VAL A 61 -0.53 4.58 9.54
N ILE A 62 -1.06 5.21 8.49
CA ILE A 62 -2.48 5.55 8.36
C ILE A 62 -3.33 4.28 8.43
N TYR A 63 -2.96 3.22 7.71
CA TYR A 63 -3.63 1.93 7.79
C TYR A 63 -3.60 1.36 9.21
N ALA A 64 -2.44 1.39 9.89
CA ALA A 64 -2.32 0.90 11.27
C ALA A 64 -3.25 1.65 12.25
N ALA A 65 -3.51 2.93 12.01
CA ALA A 65 -4.46 3.73 12.77
C ALA A 65 -5.93 3.44 12.43
N LEU A 66 -6.24 3.26 11.13
CA LEU A 66 -7.62 3.08 10.65
C LEU A 66 -8.14 1.65 10.74
N ARG A 67 -7.27 0.64 10.62
CA ARG A 67 -7.63 -0.79 10.58
C ARG A 67 -8.62 -1.27 11.64
N PRO A 68 -8.66 -0.76 12.90
CA PRO A 68 -9.60 -1.27 13.89
C PRO A 68 -11.05 -0.86 13.62
N SER A 69 -11.22 0.22 12.85
CA SER A 69 -12.53 0.74 12.44
C SER A 69 -12.95 0.24 11.05
N LEU A 70 -12.06 -0.45 10.33
CA LEU A 70 -12.38 -1.02 9.03
C LEU A 70 -13.15 -2.34 9.18
N PHE A 71 -14.16 -2.53 8.34
CA PHE A 71 -15.02 -3.71 8.37
C PHE A 71 -14.34 -4.93 7.73
N GLY A 72 -14.84 -6.13 8.07
CA GLY A 72 -14.40 -7.39 7.46
C GLY A 72 -13.15 -7.99 8.11
N PRO A 73 -12.69 -9.14 7.58
CA PRO A 73 -11.51 -9.85 8.07
C PRO A 73 -10.22 -9.06 7.81
N GLU A 74 -9.17 -9.38 8.56
CA GLU A 74 -7.87 -8.68 8.56
C GLU A 74 -7.25 -8.48 7.16
N TRP A 75 -7.31 -9.49 6.29
CA TRP A 75 -6.81 -9.40 4.92
C TRP A 75 -7.67 -8.46 4.05
N PHE A 76 -8.99 -8.48 4.26
CA PHE A 76 -9.94 -7.70 3.48
C PHE A 76 -9.84 -6.22 3.85
N ARG A 77 -9.53 -5.88 5.11
CA ARG A 77 -9.28 -4.49 5.53
C ARG A 77 -8.12 -3.87 4.76
N ALA A 78 -7.01 -4.59 4.63
CA ALA A 78 -5.85 -4.14 3.86
C ALA A 78 -6.21 -3.99 2.37
N PHE A 79 -6.90 -4.98 1.80
CA PHE A 79 -7.37 -4.95 0.41
C PHE A 79 -8.32 -3.77 0.13
N ALA A 80 -9.31 -3.54 0.99
CA ALA A 80 -10.27 -2.45 0.85
C ALA A 80 -9.58 -1.09 1.01
N TYR A 81 -8.67 -0.95 1.99
CA TYR A 81 -7.87 0.25 2.19
C TYR A 81 -7.03 0.59 0.96
N THR A 82 -6.26 -0.38 0.44
CA THR A 82 -5.40 -0.13 -0.73
C THR A 82 -6.22 0.12 -1.98
N THR A 83 -7.32 -0.61 -2.20
CA THR A 83 -8.24 -0.35 -3.32
C THR A 83 -8.82 1.06 -3.26
N ALA A 84 -9.32 1.47 -2.09
CA ALA A 84 -9.88 2.80 -1.90
C ALA A 84 -8.84 3.89 -2.16
N GLN A 85 -7.61 3.71 -1.68
CA GLN A 85 -6.50 4.61 -1.98
C GLN A 85 -6.21 4.66 -3.50
N THR A 86 -6.12 3.52 -4.17
CA THR A 86 -5.85 3.50 -5.63
C THR A 86 -6.95 4.21 -6.40
N VAL A 87 -8.22 3.95 -6.11
CA VAL A 87 -9.33 4.55 -6.83
C VAL A 87 -9.45 6.04 -6.50
N LEU A 88 -9.54 6.39 -5.22
CA LEU A 88 -9.82 7.76 -4.80
C LEU A 88 -8.63 8.70 -4.96
N ILE A 89 -7.44 8.24 -4.58
CA ILE A 89 -6.25 9.09 -4.59
C ILE A 89 -5.48 8.93 -5.90
N VAL A 90 -5.25 7.70 -6.39
CA VAL A 90 -4.43 7.54 -7.59
C VAL A 90 -5.23 7.82 -8.85
N TRP A 91 -6.40 7.22 -9.04
CA TRP A 91 -7.14 7.33 -10.29
C TRP A 91 -7.92 8.62 -10.46
N PHE A 92 -8.54 9.13 -9.39
CA PHE A 92 -9.34 10.35 -9.47
C PHE A 92 -8.57 11.62 -9.12
N PHE A 93 -7.38 11.51 -8.53
CA PHE A 93 -6.60 12.68 -8.14
C PHE A 93 -5.20 12.71 -8.76
N MET A 94 -4.30 11.76 -8.44
CA MET A 94 -2.90 11.84 -8.88
C MET A 94 -2.73 11.66 -10.40
N LEU A 95 -3.36 10.65 -11.02
CA LEU A 95 -3.20 10.40 -12.46
C LEU A 95 -3.76 11.55 -13.32
N PRO A 96 -4.96 12.11 -13.04
CA PRO A 96 -5.43 13.32 -13.71
C PRO A 96 -4.50 14.51 -13.50
N LEU A 97 -4.00 14.73 -12.28
CA LEU A 97 -3.05 15.81 -11.98
C LEU A 97 -1.74 15.67 -12.77
N LEU A 98 -1.35 14.44 -13.11
CA LEU A 98 -0.18 14.15 -13.95
C LEU A 98 -0.48 14.21 -15.46
N GLY A 99 -1.72 14.51 -15.86
CA GLY A 99 -2.14 14.58 -17.26
C GLY A 99 -2.44 13.22 -17.90
N ALA A 100 -2.62 12.16 -17.10
CA ALA A 100 -2.90 10.81 -17.58
C ALA A 100 -4.41 10.47 -17.66
N GLY A 101 -5.28 11.42 -17.30
CA GLY A 101 -6.73 11.21 -17.26
C GLY A 101 -7.19 10.34 -16.08
N ILE A 102 -8.50 10.09 -16.02
CA ILE A 102 -9.10 9.24 -14.98
C ILE A 102 -8.55 7.82 -15.14
N ALA A 103 -8.04 7.26 -14.04
CA ALA A 103 -7.42 5.93 -13.99
C ALA A 103 -6.23 5.72 -14.96
N GLY A 104 -5.69 6.78 -15.56
CA GLY A 104 -4.57 6.69 -16.51
C GLY A 104 -5.00 6.41 -17.95
N TRP A 105 -6.29 6.52 -18.27
CA TRP A 105 -6.84 6.10 -19.56
C TRP A 105 -6.25 6.85 -20.78
N ASP A 106 -5.88 8.11 -20.59
CA ASP A 106 -5.37 8.96 -21.69
C ASP A 106 -3.90 8.65 -22.01
N LEU A 107 -3.16 8.10 -21.04
CA LEU A 107 -1.76 7.75 -21.22
C LEU A 107 -1.59 6.30 -21.71
N ASN A 108 -2.25 5.34 -21.05
CA ASN A 108 -2.20 3.94 -21.44
C ASN A 108 -3.37 3.17 -20.80
N LYS A 109 -4.17 2.50 -21.63
CA LYS A 109 -5.37 1.74 -21.20
C LYS A 109 -5.08 0.60 -20.22
N ALA A 110 -3.82 0.15 -20.10
CA ALA A 110 -3.41 -0.85 -19.11
C ALA A 110 -3.10 -0.25 -17.72
N LEU A 111 -2.96 1.08 -17.58
CA LEU A 111 -2.62 1.73 -16.31
C LEU A 111 -3.58 1.47 -15.15
N PRO A 112 -4.92 1.35 -15.35
CA PRO A 112 -5.80 0.94 -14.27
C PRO A 112 -5.36 -0.41 -13.67
N VAL A 113 -5.09 -1.40 -14.51
CA VAL A 113 -4.65 -2.73 -14.07
C VAL A 113 -3.26 -2.67 -13.44
N ILE A 114 -2.31 -1.99 -14.09
CA ILE A 114 -0.93 -1.85 -13.57
C ILE A 114 -0.94 -1.22 -12.18
N THR A 115 -1.68 -0.12 -12.00
CA THR A 115 -1.73 0.58 -10.72
C THR A 115 -2.42 -0.26 -9.65
N LEU A 116 -3.50 -0.99 -9.96
CA LEU A 116 -4.11 -1.92 -9.00
C LEU A 116 -3.17 -3.04 -8.58
N VAL A 117 -2.52 -3.72 -9.54
CA VAL A 117 -1.60 -4.82 -9.25
C VAL A 117 -0.46 -4.35 -8.34
N ARG A 118 0.12 -3.17 -8.61
CA ARG A 118 1.16 -2.59 -7.75
C ARG A 118 0.68 -2.30 -6.33
N HIS A 119 -0.54 -1.77 -6.17
CA HIS A 119 -1.10 -1.49 -4.84
C HIS A 119 -1.54 -2.76 -4.11
N TYR A 120 -1.92 -3.81 -4.83
CA TYR A 120 -2.19 -5.12 -4.24
C TYR A 120 -0.90 -5.82 -3.81
N ALA A 121 0.20 -5.64 -4.54
CA ALA A 121 1.51 -6.06 -4.06
C ALA A 121 1.90 -5.29 -2.77
N TYR A 122 1.66 -3.98 -2.73
CA TYR A 122 1.87 -3.14 -1.54
C TYR A 122 1.01 -3.60 -0.34
N MET A 123 -0.20 -4.11 -0.56
CA MET A 123 -1.07 -4.54 0.55
C MET A 123 -0.55 -5.76 1.32
N VAL A 124 0.30 -6.58 0.70
CA VAL A 124 0.73 -7.87 1.27
C VAL A 124 1.40 -7.68 2.64
N PRO A 125 2.42 -6.82 2.82
CA PRO A 125 3.06 -6.64 4.12
C PRO A 125 2.14 -5.97 5.14
N LEU A 126 1.22 -5.10 4.70
CA LEU A 126 0.21 -4.51 5.57
C LEU A 126 -0.71 -5.60 6.16
N ALA A 127 -1.19 -6.50 5.31
CA ALA A 127 -2.07 -7.60 5.72
C ALA A 127 -1.38 -8.58 6.68
N LEU A 128 -0.08 -8.84 6.50
CA LEU A 128 0.67 -9.81 7.29
C LEU A 128 1.21 -9.24 8.60
N MET A 129 1.69 -8.00 8.60
CA MET A 129 2.44 -7.42 9.72
C MET A 129 1.62 -6.49 10.62
N LEU A 130 0.56 -5.90 10.07
CA LEU A 130 -0.27 -4.90 10.73
C LEU A 130 -1.65 -5.44 11.01
N ASN A 131 -1.75 -6.68 11.46
CA ASN A 131 -3.00 -7.32 11.81
C ASN A 131 -2.74 -8.17 13.07
N PRO A 132 -3.17 -7.70 14.27
CA PRO A 132 -2.65 -8.20 15.54
C PRO A 132 -3.13 -9.60 15.91
N GLN A 133 -4.13 -10.16 15.22
CA GLN A 133 -4.87 -11.29 15.79
C GLN A 133 -4.99 -12.56 14.94
N SER A 134 -4.85 -12.62 13.60
CA SER A 134 -5.49 -13.75 12.87
C SER A 134 -4.82 -14.41 11.65
N GLN A 135 -3.49 -14.51 11.54
CA GLN A 135 -2.90 -15.45 10.55
C GLN A 135 -2.42 -16.80 11.14
N PHE A 136 -1.86 -16.83 12.35
CA PHE A 136 -1.34 -18.08 12.91
C PHE A 136 -2.46 -19.02 13.43
N TYR A 137 -3.49 -18.46 14.08
CA TYR A 137 -4.60 -19.25 14.65
C TYR A 137 -5.63 -19.68 13.60
N SER A 138 -5.94 -18.85 12.60
CA SER A 138 -6.91 -19.20 11.56
C SER A 138 -6.45 -20.34 10.64
N LEU A 139 -5.13 -20.52 10.48
CA LEU A 139 -4.55 -21.56 9.63
C LEU A 139 -4.13 -22.83 10.40
N PHE A 140 -3.79 -22.74 11.70
CA PHE A 140 -3.15 -23.85 12.42
C PHE A 140 -3.57 -24.06 13.89
N GLY A 141 -4.55 -23.34 14.45
CA GLY A 141 -4.88 -23.56 15.87
C GLY A 141 -6.20 -22.97 16.36
N LYS A 142 -6.94 -23.75 17.15
CA LYS A 142 -8.06 -23.24 17.96
C LYS A 142 -7.60 -22.01 18.76
N GLN A 143 -8.43 -20.97 18.78
CA GLN A 143 -8.21 -19.86 19.71
C GLN A 143 -8.15 -20.40 21.14
N PRO A 144 -7.19 -19.96 21.97
CA PRO A 144 -7.28 -20.20 23.40
C PRO A 144 -8.55 -19.52 23.88
N SER A 145 -9.43 -20.27 24.55
CA SER A 145 -10.63 -19.73 25.17
C SER A 145 -10.21 -18.56 26.06
N GLU A 146 -10.73 -17.38 25.74
CA GLU A 146 -10.59 -16.16 26.52
C GLU A 146 -11.06 -16.47 27.95
N GLN A 147 -10.12 -16.60 28.88
CA GLN A 147 -10.44 -16.68 30.31
C GLN A 147 -11.04 -15.32 30.69
N GLN A 148 -12.38 -15.28 30.79
CA GLN A 148 -13.08 -14.16 31.41
C GLN A 148 -12.60 -14.05 32.87
N PRO A 149 -11.99 -12.94 33.31
CA PRO A 149 -11.85 -12.70 34.73
C PRO A 149 -13.24 -12.43 35.32
N CYS A 150 -13.59 -13.20 36.35
CA CYS A 150 -14.77 -13.01 37.21
C CYS A 150 -14.85 -11.60 37.81
#